data_AF-A0A1F6ZPH3-F1
#
_entry.id   AF-A0A1F6ZPH3-F1
#
_cell.length_a   1.000
_cell.length_b   1.000
_cell.length_c   1.000
_cell.angle_alpha   90.00
_cell.angle_beta   90.00
_cell.angle_gamma   90.00
#
_symmetry.space_group_name_H-M   'P 1'
#
loop_
_entity.id
_entity.type
_entity.pdbx_description
1 polymer ?
#
loop_
_entity_poly.entity_id
_entity_poly.type
_entity_poly.pdbx_seq_one_letter_code
_entity_poly.pdbx_strand_id
1 'polypeptide(L)'
;MSEAEAIASGFSLDTHLKLANPLTEDKVYLRRSLTPSLTAVVAANPMRQPLSVFEIANVYHPRANDLPEEVLTLGIVSSSAYRRVRGVLEALLSKLHIAQVEIETAAGSHEAKIFCGPQHELAGSITQNKANVAIVIRVRALVTHAQSHPVYRPQAKTAIIREDLTFTLPKQTAIGPLMAALQNLDQHITTLELSTVYNDNYTFTIHYHDAKHNLTSDQIAPLRKRLVAEVAQRWGGSLVGQLT
;
A
#
# COMPACT_ATOMS: atom_id res chain seq x y z
N MET A 1 27.42 7.20 -3.87
CA MET A 1 27.05 5.93 -4.52
C MET A 1 28.06 5.65 -5.62
N SER A 2 28.21 4.38 -5.96
CA SER A 2 29.01 3.91 -7.09
C SER A 2 28.37 4.28 -8.41
N GLU A 3 29.14 4.17 -9.49
CA GLU A 3 28.63 4.36 -10.85
C GLU A 3 27.51 3.36 -11.20
N ALA A 4 27.67 2.09 -10.81
CA ALA A 4 26.66 1.06 -11.02
C ALA A 4 25.34 1.40 -10.30
N GLU A 5 25.42 1.89 -9.06
CA GLU A 5 24.24 2.35 -8.31
C GLU A 5 23.61 3.61 -8.93
N ALA A 6 24.42 4.53 -9.45
CA ALA A 6 23.94 5.73 -10.15
C ALA A 6 23.16 5.36 -11.42
N ILE A 7 23.68 4.44 -12.24
CA ILE A 7 22.97 3.92 -13.41
C ILE A 7 21.68 3.21 -13.00
N ALA A 8 21.75 2.35 -11.98
CA ALA A 8 20.59 1.62 -11.46
C ALA A 8 19.52 2.53 -10.82
N SER A 9 19.83 3.79 -10.52
CA SER A 9 18.86 4.77 -10.01
C SER A 9 17.88 5.27 -11.07
N GLY A 10 18.09 4.94 -12.35
CA GLY A 10 17.20 5.31 -13.46
C GLY A 10 17.44 6.71 -14.03
N PHE A 11 18.52 7.39 -13.62
CA PHE A 11 18.91 8.69 -14.16
C PHE A 11 20.20 8.57 -14.98
N SER A 12 20.36 9.43 -16.00
CA SER A 12 21.57 9.45 -16.81
C SER A 12 22.79 9.83 -15.96
N LEU A 13 23.92 9.15 -16.18
CA LEU A 13 25.11 9.28 -15.35
C LEU A 13 25.73 10.68 -15.41
N ASP A 14 25.72 11.30 -16.58
CA ASP A 14 26.20 12.68 -16.84
C ASP A 14 25.40 13.74 -16.07
N THR A 15 24.14 13.42 -15.72
CA THR A 15 23.27 14.33 -14.95
C THR A 15 23.40 14.17 -13.44
N HIS A 16 24.22 13.25 -12.95
CA HIS A 16 24.45 13.10 -11.51
C HIS A 16 25.44 14.14 -10.99
N LEU A 17 25.18 14.63 -9.77
CA LEU A 17 26.16 15.42 -9.04
C LEU A 17 27.31 14.54 -8.56
N LYS A 18 28.54 15.01 -8.80
CA LYS A 18 29.77 14.35 -8.37
C LYS A 18 30.41 15.10 -7.20
N LEU A 19 30.99 14.35 -6.28
CA LEU A 19 31.88 14.92 -5.27
C LEU A 19 33.18 15.36 -5.95
N ALA A 20 33.65 16.57 -5.64
CA ALA A 20 34.92 17.06 -6.16
C ALA A 20 36.11 16.27 -5.60
N ASN A 21 36.05 15.88 -4.32
CA ASN A 21 37.09 15.14 -3.61
C ASN A 21 36.49 13.91 -2.91
N PRO A 22 36.16 12.84 -3.66
CA PRO A 22 35.61 11.63 -3.06
C PRO A 22 36.66 10.91 -2.22
N LEU A 23 36.23 10.30 -1.12
CA LEU A 23 37.12 9.50 -0.25
C LEU A 23 37.59 8.21 -0.93
N THR A 24 36.77 7.66 -1.83
CA THR A 24 37.01 6.42 -2.55
C THR A 24 36.42 6.51 -3.96
N GLU A 25 37.04 5.83 -4.93
CA GLU A 25 36.61 5.85 -6.35
C GLU A 25 35.24 5.21 -6.57
N ASP A 26 34.77 4.38 -5.63
CA ASP A 26 33.45 3.74 -5.65
C ASP A 26 32.34 4.62 -5.06
N LYS A 27 32.63 5.84 -4.58
CA LYS A 27 31.65 6.74 -3.95
C LYS A 27 31.72 8.16 -4.50
N VAL A 28 31.64 8.29 -5.82
CA VAL A 28 31.80 9.56 -6.53
C VAL A 28 30.48 10.35 -6.64
N TYR A 29 29.34 9.67 -6.74
CA TYR A 29 28.07 10.30 -7.08
C TYR A 29 27.18 10.55 -5.86
N LEU A 30 26.48 11.68 -5.81
CA LEU A 30 25.40 11.91 -4.85
C LEU A 30 24.18 11.06 -5.20
N ARG A 31 23.47 10.60 -4.17
CA ARG A 31 22.37 9.64 -4.34
C ARG A 31 21.12 10.34 -4.87
N ARG A 32 20.60 9.88 -6.01
CA ARG A 32 19.28 10.30 -6.54
C ARG A 32 18.14 9.36 -6.16
N SER A 33 18.48 8.20 -5.60
CA SER A 33 17.57 7.19 -5.08
C SER A 33 18.27 6.38 -3.99
N LEU A 34 17.51 5.90 -3.00
CA LEU A 34 18.01 4.99 -1.96
C LEU A 34 17.90 3.51 -2.39
N THR A 35 17.07 3.21 -3.40
CA THR A 35 16.76 1.83 -3.81
C THR A 35 17.99 1.04 -4.27
N PRO A 36 18.92 1.58 -5.09
CA PRO A 36 20.08 0.83 -5.54
C PRO A 36 20.98 0.36 -4.39
N SER A 37 21.32 1.25 -3.45
CA SER A 37 22.17 0.90 -2.31
C SER A 37 21.50 -0.08 -1.36
N LEU A 38 20.21 0.10 -1.07
CA LEU A 38 19.45 -0.84 -0.25
C LEU A 38 19.31 -2.21 -0.92
N THR A 39 19.16 -2.25 -2.25
CA THR A 39 19.12 -3.49 -3.02
C THR A 39 20.47 -4.21 -2.97
N ALA A 40 21.58 -3.48 -3.09
CA ALA A 40 22.92 -4.05 -2.94
C ALA A 40 23.14 -4.66 -1.55
N VAL A 41 22.64 -4.02 -0.49
CA VAL A 41 22.69 -4.58 0.88
C VAL A 41 21.91 -5.89 0.98
N VAL A 42 20.70 -5.96 0.41
CA VAL A 42 19.93 -7.21 0.40
C VAL A 42 20.64 -8.32 -0.38
N ALA A 43 21.19 -7.99 -1.55
CA ALA A 43 21.90 -8.93 -2.41
C ALA A 43 23.19 -9.46 -1.77
N ALA A 44 23.90 -8.63 -1.00
CA ALA A 44 25.11 -9.01 -0.28
C ALA A 44 24.86 -9.95 0.92
N ASN A 45 23.60 -10.15 1.32
CA ASN A 45 23.23 -10.95 2.50
C ASN A 45 22.26 -12.12 2.16
N PRO A 46 22.59 -13.01 1.20
CA PRO A 46 21.67 -14.06 0.75
C PRO A 46 21.31 -15.06 1.85
N MET A 47 22.22 -15.32 2.78
CA MET A 47 22.00 -16.24 3.91
C MET A 47 21.02 -15.70 4.97
N ARG A 48 20.59 -14.44 4.87
CA ARG A 48 19.65 -13.80 5.80
C ARG A 48 18.25 -13.63 5.22
N GLN A 49 17.94 -14.27 4.11
CA GLN A 49 16.63 -14.15 3.49
C GLN A 49 15.55 -14.93 4.26
N PRO A 50 14.33 -14.38 4.42
CA PRO A 50 13.91 -13.07 3.93
C PRO A 50 14.53 -11.90 4.73
N LEU A 51 15.06 -10.90 4.02
CA LEU A 51 15.70 -9.71 4.60
C LEU A 51 14.93 -8.46 4.19
N SER A 52 14.67 -7.57 5.16
CA SER A 52 14.11 -6.26 4.94
C SER A 52 15.04 -5.21 5.55
N VAL A 53 15.36 -4.18 4.78
CA VAL A 53 16.20 -3.05 5.21
C VAL A 53 15.48 -1.76 4.91
N PHE A 54 15.77 -0.73 5.70
CA PHE A 54 15.26 0.62 5.45
C PHE A 54 16.34 1.66 5.73
N GLU A 55 16.19 2.83 5.12
CA GLU A 55 17.02 4.01 5.36
C GLU A 55 16.14 5.27 5.27
N ILE A 56 16.44 6.26 6.11
CA ILE A 56 15.89 7.61 6.00
C ILE A 56 17.06 8.55 5.73
N ALA A 57 17.12 9.10 4.52
CA ALA A 57 18.22 9.97 4.09
C ALA A 57 17.78 10.93 2.98
N ASN A 58 18.55 12.00 2.79
CA ASN A 58 18.34 12.91 1.65
C ASN A 58 18.78 12.23 0.35
N VAL A 59 17.98 12.44 -0.69
CA VAL A 59 18.40 12.28 -2.09
C VAL A 59 18.55 13.66 -2.73
N TYR A 60 19.42 13.77 -3.74
CA TYR A 60 19.88 15.04 -4.29
C TYR A 60 19.51 15.13 -5.77
N HIS A 61 18.53 15.95 -6.11
CA HIS A 61 18.12 16.17 -7.50
C HIS A 61 18.76 17.47 -8.03
N PRO A 62 19.61 17.41 -9.08
CA PRO A 62 20.26 18.60 -9.61
C PRO A 62 19.26 19.65 -10.10
N ARG A 63 19.56 20.92 -9.87
CA ARG A 63 18.83 22.09 -10.39
C ARG A 63 19.80 22.97 -11.18
N ALA A 64 19.31 23.61 -12.25
CA ALA A 64 20.15 24.47 -13.06
C ALA A 64 20.55 25.73 -12.28
N ASN A 65 21.87 25.98 -12.17
CA ASN A 65 22.44 27.16 -11.51
C ASN A 65 21.99 27.39 -10.05
N ASP A 66 21.62 26.33 -9.33
CA ASP A 66 21.20 26.39 -7.93
C ASP A 66 21.70 25.13 -7.18
N LEU A 67 21.63 25.14 -5.85
CA LEU A 67 21.84 23.96 -5.04
C LEU A 67 20.88 22.84 -5.45
N PRO A 68 21.26 21.55 -5.32
CA PRO A 68 20.32 20.47 -5.56
C PRO A 68 19.08 20.60 -4.69
N GLU A 69 17.95 20.12 -5.20
CA GLU A 69 16.81 19.83 -4.36
C GLU A 69 17.14 18.62 -3.48
N GLU A 70 17.18 18.85 -2.17
CA GLU A 70 17.37 17.81 -1.17
C GLU A 70 16.02 17.28 -0.68
N VAL A 71 15.74 16.01 -0.96
CA VAL A 71 14.47 15.37 -0.61
C VAL A 71 14.71 14.29 0.44
N LEU A 72 14.30 14.57 1.69
CA LEU A 72 14.33 13.57 2.76
C LEU A 72 13.37 12.42 2.44
N THR A 73 13.93 11.23 2.28
CA THR A 73 13.24 10.07 1.71
C THR A 73 13.37 8.87 2.63
N LEU A 74 12.27 8.15 2.84
CA LEU A 74 12.24 6.81 3.43
C LEU A 74 12.32 5.79 2.29
N GLY A 75 13.38 4.99 2.28
CA GLY A 75 13.52 3.84 1.39
C GLY A 75 13.38 2.54 2.20
N ILE A 76 12.58 1.60 1.72
CA ILE A 76 12.47 0.23 2.25
C ILE A 76 12.72 -0.72 1.09
N VAL A 77 13.58 -1.70 1.27
CA VAL A 77 13.77 -2.80 0.30
C VAL A 77 13.68 -4.12 1.04
N SER A 78 12.91 -5.06 0.50
CA SER A 78 12.70 -6.36 1.10
C SER A 78 12.69 -7.46 0.05
N SER A 79 13.29 -8.61 0.39
CA SER A 79 13.16 -9.85 -0.40
C SER A 79 11.89 -10.64 -0.06
N SER A 80 11.01 -10.10 0.80
CA SER A 80 9.72 -10.71 1.10
C SER A 80 8.69 -10.48 0.00
N ALA A 81 7.65 -11.32 -0.05
CA ALA A 81 6.54 -11.14 -0.99
C ALA A 81 5.85 -9.78 -0.83
N TYR A 82 5.40 -9.20 -1.95
CA TYR A 82 4.72 -7.89 -2.01
C TYR A 82 3.66 -7.69 -0.93
N ARG A 83 2.78 -8.68 -0.69
CA ARG A 83 1.72 -8.58 0.31
C ARG A 83 2.26 -8.28 1.71
N ARG A 84 3.38 -8.91 2.10
CA ARG A 84 4.00 -8.69 3.41
C ARG A 84 4.60 -7.29 3.51
N VAL A 85 5.27 -6.84 2.46
CA VAL A 85 5.94 -5.54 2.41
C VAL A 85 4.91 -4.39 2.37
N ARG A 86 3.83 -4.57 1.60
CA ARG A 86 2.66 -3.69 1.62
C ARG A 86 2.01 -3.64 3.01
N GLY A 87 1.87 -4.77 3.69
CA GLY A 87 1.35 -4.78 5.07
C GLY A 87 2.23 -3.99 6.06
N VAL A 88 3.55 -4.01 5.89
CA VAL A 88 4.47 -3.15 6.67
C VAL A 88 4.22 -1.67 6.39
N LEU A 89 4.03 -1.29 5.13
CA LEU A 89 3.66 0.07 4.76
C LEU A 89 2.33 0.49 5.38
N GLU A 90 1.28 -0.32 5.24
CA GLU A 90 -0.05 -0.03 5.79
C GLU A 90 0.01 0.10 7.32
N ALA A 91 0.78 -0.76 8.00
CA ALA A 91 1.01 -0.66 9.43
C ALA A 91 1.75 0.62 9.83
N LEU A 92 2.77 1.02 9.07
CA LEU A 92 3.49 2.28 9.28
C LEU A 92 2.54 3.49 9.15
N LEU A 93 1.77 3.56 8.07
CA LEU A 93 0.83 4.66 7.82
C LEU A 93 -0.27 4.71 8.90
N SER A 94 -0.76 3.54 9.34
CA SER A 94 -1.72 3.42 10.45
C SER A 94 -1.13 3.94 11.77
N LYS A 95 0.13 3.60 12.09
CA LYS A 95 0.83 4.10 13.29
C LYS A 95 1.08 5.60 13.26
N LEU A 96 1.19 6.20 12.07
CA LEU A 96 1.26 7.64 11.86
C LEU A 96 -0.12 8.31 11.81
N HIS A 97 -1.20 7.55 12.02
CA HIS A 97 -2.58 8.04 12.01
C HIS A 97 -2.97 8.74 10.70
N ILE A 98 -2.44 8.26 9.57
CA ILE A 98 -2.77 8.77 8.24
C ILE A 98 -4.06 8.06 7.77
N ALA A 99 -5.16 8.78 7.71
CA ALA A 99 -6.49 8.20 7.49
C ALA A 99 -6.85 7.96 6.01
N GLN A 100 -6.26 8.72 5.08
CA GLN A 100 -6.57 8.68 3.65
C GLN A 100 -5.31 8.27 2.89
N VAL A 101 -5.24 6.99 2.54
CA VAL A 101 -4.13 6.40 1.78
C VAL A 101 -4.72 5.62 0.62
N GLU A 102 -4.21 5.86 -0.57
CA GLU A 102 -4.55 5.09 -1.76
C GLU A 102 -3.28 4.55 -2.42
N ILE A 103 -3.33 3.28 -2.84
CA ILE A 103 -2.24 2.63 -3.55
C ILE A 103 -2.75 2.23 -4.92
N GLU A 104 -2.43 3.05 -5.92
CA GLU A 104 -2.85 2.82 -7.30
C GLU A 104 -1.82 1.96 -8.03
N THR A 105 -2.26 0.86 -8.63
CA THR A 105 -1.41 -0.01 -9.45
C THR A 105 -2.04 -0.14 -10.83
N ALA A 106 -1.30 0.19 -11.88
CA ALA A 106 -1.79 -0.06 -13.25
C ALA A 106 -1.85 -1.57 -13.54
N ALA A 107 -2.83 -2.02 -14.31
CA ALA A 107 -3.00 -3.43 -14.62
C ALA A 107 -1.75 -4.03 -15.28
N GLY A 108 -1.23 -5.13 -14.72
CA GLY A 108 0.02 -5.77 -15.19
C GLY A 108 1.31 -5.01 -14.83
N SER A 109 1.20 -3.88 -14.13
CA SER A 109 2.35 -3.11 -13.66
C SER A 109 2.99 -3.76 -12.45
N HIS A 110 4.31 -3.66 -12.40
CA HIS A 110 5.13 -3.98 -11.24
C HIS A 110 5.37 -2.75 -10.35
N GLU A 111 4.73 -1.64 -10.68
CA GLU A 111 4.84 -0.36 -9.99
C GLU A 111 3.47 0.10 -9.51
N ALA A 112 3.46 0.62 -8.29
CA ALA A 112 2.31 1.27 -7.69
C ALA A 112 2.70 2.67 -7.19
N LYS A 113 1.75 3.60 -7.20
CA LYS A 113 1.88 4.93 -6.63
C LYS A 113 1.14 4.99 -5.29
N ILE A 114 1.72 5.69 -4.33
CA ILE A 114 1.15 5.88 -3.00
C ILE A 114 0.69 7.33 -2.91
N PHE A 115 -0.60 7.53 -2.64
CA PHE A 115 -1.22 8.83 -2.46
C PHE A 115 -1.73 8.98 -1.03
N CYS A 116 -1.60 10.19 -0.48
CA CYS A 116 -2.02 10.51 0.87
C CYS A 116 -2.87 11.79 0.91
N GLY A 117 -3.78 11.83 1.89
CA GLY A 117 -4.54 13.03 2.25
C GLY A 117 -5.71 13.35 1.32
N PRO A 118 -6.49 14.40 1.65
CA PRO A 118 -7.75 14.68 0.97
C PRO A 118 -7.57 15.24 -0.44
N GLN A 119 -6.39 15.81 -0.73
CA GLN A 119 -6.02 16.28 -2.06
C GLN A 119 -5.39 15.18 -2.92
N HIS A 120 -5.28 13.94 -2.42
CA HIS A 120 -4.70 12.81 -3.16
C HIS A 120 -3.26 13.15 -3.62
N GLU A 121 -2.41 13.61 -2.69
CA GLU A 121 -1.04 14.01 -3.00
C GLU A 121 -0.13 12.79 -3.18
N LEU A 122 0.72 12.78 -4.21
CA LEU A 122 1.70 11.72 -4.43
C LEU A 122 2.75 11.70 -3.32
N ALA A 123 2.66 10.71 -2.44
CA ALA A 123 3.58 10.54 -1.31
C ALA A 123 4.78 9.67 -1.67
N GLY A 124 4.61 8.69 -2.57
CA GLY A 124 5.65 7.71 -2.86
C GLY A 124 5.29 6.69 -3.93
N SER A 125 6.09 5.64 -4.00
CA SER A 125 5.92 4.54 -4.95
C SER A 125 6.35 3.21 -4.35
N ILE A 126 5.83 2.14 -4.93
CA ILE A 126 6.22 0.75 -4.70
C ILE A 126 6.68 0.18 -6.03
N THR A 127 7.83 -0.49 -6.05
CA THR A 127 8.33 -1.20 -7.23
C THR A 127 8.61 -2.64 -6.83
N GLN A 128 8.08 -3.59 -7.58
CA GLN A 128 8.31 -5.02 -7.39
C GLN A 128 9.15 -5.56 -8.55
N ASN A 129 10.18 -6.32 -8.27
CA ASN A 129 10.82 -7.14 -9.29
C ASN A 129 10.89 -8.59 -8.81
N LYS A 130 11.54 -9.47 -9.59
CA LYS A 130 11.64 -10.89 -9.25
C LYS A 130 12.36 -11.16 -7.92
N ALA A 131 13.28 -10.27 -7.53
CA ALA A 131 14.11 -10.45 -6.34
C ALA A 131 13.51 -9.76 -5.11
N ASN A 132 13.10 -8.50 -5.27
CA ASN A 132 12.79 -7.61 -4.16
C ASN A 132 11.55 -6.74 -4.43
N VAL A 133 10.99 -6.23 -3.34
CA VAL A 133 10.00 -5.16 -3.31
C VAL A 133 10.65 -3.94 -2.68
N ALA A 134 10.58 -2.80 -3.37
CA ALA A 134 11.07 -1.51 -2.91
C ALA A 134 9.90 -0.57 -2.66
N ILE A 135 9.95 0.19 -1.57
CA ILE A 135 9.03 1.27 -1.24
C ILE A 135 9.84 2.53 -1.03
N VAL A 136 9.46 3.61 -1.71
CA VAL A 136 10.12 4.91 -1.60
C VAL A 136 9.07 5.97 -1.30
N ILE A 137 9.24 6.69 -0.19
CA ILE A 137 8.27 7.69 0.28
C ILE A 137 8.99 8.97 0.66
N ARG A 138 8.44 10.11 0.24
CA ARG A 138 8.90 11.43 0.67
C ARG A 138 8.49 11.63 2.13
N VAL A 139 9.45 11.84 3.02
CA VAL A 139 9.16 12.00 4.46
C VAL A 139 8.28 13.23 4.71
N ARG A 140 8.46 14.30 3.92
CA ARG A 140 7.59 15.48 3.98
C ARG A 140 6.10 15.12 3.79
N ALA A 141 5.77 14.27 2.82
CA ALA A 141 4.37 13.87 2.58
C ALA A 141 3.80 13.07 3.76
N LEU A 142 4.60 12.22 4.41
CA LEU A 142 4.19 11.53 5.63
C LEU A 142 3.89 12.52 6.76
N VAL A 143 4.81 13.45 7.02
CA VAL A 143 4.68 14.42 8.11
C VAL A 143 3.50 15.37 7.89
N THR A 144 3.22 15.78 6.65
CA THR A 144 2.08 16.65 6.30
C THR A 144 0.73 16.03 6.70
N HIS A 145 0.60 14.71 6.62
CA HIS A 145 -0.66 14.00 6.86
C HIS A 145 -0.71 13.20 8.16
N ALA A 146 0.43 13.04 8.84
CA ALA A 146 0.51 12.33 10.10
C ALA A 146 -0.18 13.12 11.23
N GLN A 147 -0.77 12.38 12.16
CA GLN A 147 -1.33 12.94 13.39
C GLN A 147 -0.57 12.38 14.59
N SER A 148 -0.38 13.20 15.63
CA SER A 148 0.32 12.77 16.85
C SER A 148 -0.51 11.79 17.70
N HIS A 149 -1.82 11.79 17.50
CA HIS A 149 -2.77 10.94 18.18
C HIS A 149 -3.93 10.60 17.23
N PRO A 150 -4.64 9.47 17.45
CA PRO A 150 -5.82 9.17 16.67
C PRO A 150 -6.95 10.15 16.99
N VAL A 151 -7.88 10.32 16.05
CA VAL A 151 -9.13 11.06 16.31
C VAL A 151 -10.07 10.15 17.11
N TYR A 152 -10.51 10.63 18.29
CA TYR A 152 -11.47 9.90 19.11
C TYR A 152 -12.78 9.68 18.34
N ARG A 153 -13.19 8.42 18.25
CA ARG A 153 -14.53 8.03 17.79
C ARG A 153 -15.29 7.50 18.99
N PRO A 154 -16.43 8.10 19.37
CA PRO A 154 -17.25 7.59 20.45
C PRO A 154 -17.58 6.12 20.21
N GLN A 155 -17.45 5.30 21.26
CA GLN A 155 -17.85 3.91 21.19
C GLN A 155 -19.37 3.85 20.99
N ALA A 156 -19.79 3.14 19.94
CA ALA A 156 -21.21 2.96 19.68
C ALA A 156 -21.86 2.12 20.78
N LYS A 157 -23.08 2.50 21.16
CA LYS A 157 -23.89 1.77 22.15
C LYS A 157 -24.76 0.68 21.51
N THR A 158 -24.75 0.61 20.18
CA THR A 158 -25.52 -0.34 19.37
C THR A 158 -24.66 -1.54 18.98
N ALA A 159 -25.30 -2.68 18.76
CA ALA A 159 -24.65 -3.93 18.41
C ALA A 159 -24.20 -3.95 16.94
N ILE A 160 -23.04 -4.57 16.69
CA ILE A 160 -22.54 -4.87 15.35
C ILE A 160 -22.98 -6.28 14.98
N ILE A 161 -23.54 -6.46 13.79
CA ILE A 161 -23.83 -7.78 13.23
C ILE A 161 -22.68 -8.14 12.28
N ARG A 162 -22.02 -9.27 12.54
CA ARG A 162 -20.91 -9.80 11.75
C ARG A 162 -21.38 -11.00 10.93
N GLU A 163 -21.12 -10.99 9.63
CA GLU A 163 -21.40 -12.12 8.73
C GLU A 163 -20.19 -12.43 7.86
N ASP A 164 -19.97 -13.71 7.59
CA ASP A 164 -18.93 -14.17 6.66
C ASP A 164 -19.61 -14.68 5.39
N LEU A 165 -19.36 -14.01 4.25
CA LEU A 165 -19.86 -14.43 2.94
C LEU A 165 -18.72 -14.92 2.07
N THR A 166 -18.86 -16.13 1.52
CA THR A 166 -17.85 -16.72 0.63
C THR A 166 -18.34 -16.70 -0.80
N PHE A 167 -17.52 -16.17 -1.71
CA PHE A 167 -17.81 -16.13 -3.14
C PHE A 167 -16.74 -16.88 -3.93
N THR A 168 -17.16 -17.69 -4.89
CA THR A 168 -16.28 -18.16 -5.96
C THR A 168 -16.13 -17.03 -6.98
N LEU A 169 -14.90 -16.58 -7.23
CA LEU A 169 -14.61 -15.45 -8.11
C LEU A 169 -13.74 -15.88 -9.30
N PRO A 170 -13.87 -15.23 -10.48
CA PRO A 170 -12.93 -15.41 -11.58
C PRO A 170 -11.48 -15.13 -11.18
N LYS A 171 -10.52 -15.88 -11.74
CA LYS A 171 -9.09 -15.82 -11.36
C LYS A 171 -8.41 -14.45 -11.50
N GLN A 172 -8.95 -13.57 -12.34
CA GLN A 172 -8.39 -12.23 -12.59
C GLN A 172 -9.20 -11.11 -11.93
N THR A 173 -10.15 -11.46 -11.04
CA THR A 173 -10.95 -10.46 -10.34
C THR A 173 -10.08 -9.61 -9.42
N ALA A 174 -10.10 -8.29 -9.66
CA ALA A 174 -9.42 -7.33 -8.80
C ALA A 174 -10.20 -7.18 -7.48
N ILE A 175 -9.70 -7.83 -6.42
CA ILE A 175 -10.39 -7.90 -5.13
C ILE A 175 -10.54 -6.52 -4.46
N GLY A 176 -9.53 -5.65 -4.58
CA GLY A 176 -9.60 -4.29 -4.00
C GLY A 176 -10.79 -3.47 -4.51
N PRO A 177 -10.92 -3.28 -5.84
CA PRO A 177 -12.09 -2.65 -6.45
C PRO A 177 -13.43 -3.32 -6.09
N LEU A 178 -13.47 -4.65 -6.00
CA LEU A 178 -14.66 -5.38 -5.54
C LEU A 178 -15.03 -4.98 -4.11
N MET A 179 -14.08 -5.04 -3.18
CA MET A 179 -14.30 -4.66 -1.78
C MET A 179 -14.79 -3.22 -1.66
N ALA A 180 -14.19 -2.29 -2.41
CA ALA A 180 -14.61 -0.89 -2.43
C ALA A 180 -16.05 -0.72 -2.96
N ALA A 181 -16.41 -1.46 -4.02
CA ALA A 181 -17.77 -1.43 -4.55
C ALA A 181 -18.79 -1.94 -3.52
N LEU A 182 -18.50 -3.06 -2.85
CA LEU A 182 -19.38 -3.65 -1.84
C LEU A 182 -19.51 -2.76 -0.59
N GLN A 183 -18.41 -2.19 -0.11
CA GLN A 183 -18.42 -1.26 1.03
C GLN A 183 -19.30 -0.02 0.76
N ASN A 184 -19.33 0.45 -0.48
CA ASN A 184 -20.08 1.64 -0.89
C ASN A 184 -21.54 1.37 -1.26
N LEU A 185 -22.02 0.12 -1.19
CA LEU A 185 -23.41 -0.20 -1.52
C LEU A 185 -24.41 0.38 -0.53
N ASP A 186 -24.03 0.47 0.75
CA ASP A 186 -24.93 0.89 1.82
C ASP A 186 -24.15 1.42 3.02
N GLN A 187 -24.64 2.49 3.64
CA GLN A 187 -23.99 3.14 4.79
C GLN A 187 -23.86 2.23 6.01
N HIS A 188 -24.70 1.20 6.12
CA HIS A 188 -24.65 0.27 7.25
C HIS A 188 -23.49 -0.73 7.13
N ILE A 189 -22.88 -0.89 5.95
CA ILE A 189 -21.67 -1.69 5.80
C ILE A 189 -20.51 -0.83 6.29
N THR A 190 -20.08 -1.08 7.53
CA THR A 190 -19.05 -0.25 8.18
C THR A 190 -17.66 -0.85 8.07
N THR A 191 -17.56 -2.16 7.84
CA THR A 191 -16.28 -2.85 7.62
C THR A 191 -16.48 -4.04 6.69
N LEU A 192 -15.56 -4.21 5.75
CA LEU A 192 -15.50 -5.35 4.84
C LEU A 192 -14.05 -5.79 4.71
N GLU A 193 -13.76 -7.00 5.16
CA GLU A 193 -12.41 -7.56 5.23
C GLU A 193 -12.34 -8.86 4.45
N LEU A 194 -11.28 -9.05 3.66
CA LEU A 194 -10.98 -10.36 3.08
C LEU A 194 -10.33 -11.24 4.15
N SER A 195 -11.05 -12.24 4.65
CA SER A 195 -10.59 -13.09 5.75
C SER A 195 -9.86 -14.34 5.28
N THR A 196 -10.42 -15.05 4.30
CA THR A 196 -9.88 -16.33 3.82
C THR A 196 -9.88 -16.39 2.30
N VAL A 197 -8.84 -16.99 1.73
CA VAL A 197 -8.77 -17.32 0.31
C VAL A 197 -8.41 -18.79 0.18
N TYR A 198 -9.27 -19.57 -0.48
CA TYR A 198 -9.04 -20.99 -0.75
C TYR A 198 -9.43 -21.32 -2.20
N ASN A 199 -8.44 -21.65 -3.02
CA ASN A 199 -8.60 -21.76 -4.48
C ASN A 199 -9.24 -20.49 -5.05
N ASP A 200 -10.37 -20.63 -5.76
CA ASP A 200 -11.12 -19.53 -6.35
C ASP A 200 -12.19 -18.97 -5.38
N ASN A 201 -12.22 -19.43 -4.12
CA ASN A 201 -13.18 -18.98 -3.10
C ASN A 201 -12.56 -17.92 -2.18
N TYR A 202 -13.26 -16.81 -2.03
CA TYR A 202 -12.88 -15.65 -1.23
C TYR A 202 -13.95 -15.40 -0.18
N THR A 203 -13.57 -15.48 1.09
CA THR A 203 -14.45 -15.20 2.22
C THR A 203 -14.24 -13.77 2.68
N PHE A 204 -15.35 -13.01 2.75
CA PHE A 204 -15.38 -11.65 3.24
C PHE A 204 -16.12 -11.59 4.57
N THR A 205 -15.47 -11.06 5.60
CA THR A 205 -16.10 -10.68 6.86
C THR A 205 -16.74 -9.31 6.67
N ILE A 206 -18.04 -9.20 6.90
CA ILE A 206 -18.82 -7.98 6.73
C ILE A 206 -19.39 -7.58 8.09
N HIS A 207 -19.16 -6.34 8.51
CA HIS A 207 -19.77 -5.76 9.69
C HIS A 207 -20.88 -4.79 9.28
N TYR A 208 -22.09 -5.08 9.75
CA TYR A 208 -23.25 -4.22 9.62
C TYR A 208 -23.48 -3.47 10.92
N HIS A 209 -23.64 -2.16 10.83
CA HIS A 209 -23.81 -1.33 12.02
C HIS A 209 -24.55 -0.03 11.70
N ASP A 210 -25.47 0.36 12.60
CA ASP A 210 -26.08 1.68 12.64
C ASP A 210 -25.71 2.34 13.98
N ALA A 211 -25.20 3.57 13.93
CA ALA A 211 -24.71 4.26 15.12
C ALA A 211 -25.80 4.67 16.11
N LYS A 212 -27.07 4.69 15.68
CA LYS A 212 -28.24 5.17 16.43
C LYS A 212 -29.18 4.05 16.85
N HIS A 213 -29.33 3.01 16.03
CA HIS A 213 -30.28 1.93 16.26
C HIS A 213 -29.63 0.55 16.17
N ASN A 214 -30.15 -0.43 16.91
CA ASN A 214 -29.76 -1.82 16.71
C ASN A 214 -30.39 -2.34 15.42
N LEU A 215 -29.55 -2.94 14.57
CA LEU A 215 -30.00 -3.65 13.38
C LEU A 215 -30.50 -5.05 13.77
N THR A 216 -31.51 -5.54 13.07
CA THR A 216 -31.96 -6.94 13.15
C THR A 216 -31.52 -7.73 11.92
N SER A 217 -31.50 -9.06 12.01
CA SER A 217 -31.18 -9.91 10.86
C SER A 217 -32.14 -9.69 9.68
N ASP A 218 -33.43 -9.46 9.96
CA ASP A 218 -34.45 -9.18 8.95
C ASP A 218 -34.19 -7.87 8.19
N GLN A 219 -33.63 -6.86 8.86
CA GLN A 219 -33.25 -5.60 8.23
C GLN A 219 -32.00 -5.76 7.35
N ILE A 220 -31.11 -6.70 7.68
CA ILE A 220 -29.88 -6.96 6.91
C ILE A 220 -30.14 -7.89 5.73
N ALA A 221 -31.13 -8.79 5.81
CA ALA A 221 -31.39 -9.77 4.75
C ALA A 221 -31.57 -9.14 3.33
N PRO A 222 -32.29 -8.02 3.14
CA PRO A 222 -32.34 -7.32 1.85
C PRO A 222 -30.97 -6.80 1.39
N LEU A 223 -30.16 -6.28 2.31
CA LEU A 223 -28.82 -5.79 2.01
C LEU A 223 -27.86 -6.94 1.63
N ARG A 224 -27.96 -8.08 2.32
CA ARG A 224 -27.25 -9.32 1.98
C ARG A 224 -27.58 -9.78 0.55
N LYS A 225 -28.86 -9.77 0.18
CA LYS A 225 -29.30 -10.08 -1.20
C LYS A 225 -28.71 -9.11 -2.23
N ARG A 226 -28.66 -7.81 -1.92
CA ARG A 226 -28.03 -6.81 -2.79
C ARG A 226 -26.53 -7.05 -2.96
N LEU A 227 -25.81 -7.37 -1.88
CA LEU A 227 -24.38 -7.72 -1.93
C LEU A 227 -24.12 -8.90 -2.87
N VAL A 228 -24.88 -9.98 -2.70
CA VAL A 228 -24.76 -11.17 -3.56
C VAL A 228 -25.08 -10.85 -5.01
N ALA A 229 -26.13 -10.07 -5.26
CA ALA A 229 -26.51 -9.65 -6.61
C ALA A 229 -25.42 -8.79 -7.27
N GLU A 230 -24.81 -7.86 -6.54
CA GLU A 230 -23.71 -7.02 -7.04
C GLU A 230 -22.50 -7.86 -7.47
N VAL A 231 -22.09 -8.83 -6.63
CA VAL A 231 -21.00 -9.76 -6.94
C VAL A 231 -21.34 -10.61 -8.17
N ALA A 232 -22.57 -11.11 -8.28
CA ALA A 232 -22.99 -11.91 -9.43
C ALA A 232 -23.05 -11.11 -10.73
N GLN A 233 -23.64 -9.91 -10.70
CA GLN A 233 -23.92 -9.13 -11.92
C GLN A 233 -22.69 -8.39 -12.44
N ARG A 234 -21.87 -7.80 -11.57
CA ARG A 234 -20.75 -6.95 -11.99
C ARG A 234 -19.40 -7.65 -11.94
N TRP A 235 -19.25 -8.66 -11.09
CA TRP A 235 -17.97 -9.33 -10.84
C TRP A 235 -17.97 -10.80 -11.30
N GLY A 236 -19.11 -11.31 -11.78
CA GLY A 236 -19.25 -12.68 -12.28
C GLY A 236 -19.02 -13.75 -11.21
N GLY A 237 -19.17 -13.38 -9.93
CA GLY A 237 -18.96 -14.30 -8.81
C GLY A 237 -20.24 -15.04 -8.39
N SER A 238 -20.09 -16.18 -7.73
CA SER A 238 -21.22 -16.93 -7.17
C SER A 238 -21.07 -17.14 -5.68
N LEU A 239 -22.15 -16.94 -4.92
CA LEU A 239 -22.16 -17.25 -3.49
C LEU A 239 -21.97 -18.76 -3.27
N VAL A 240 -21.09 -19.11 -2.35
CA VAL A 240 -20.95 -20.48 -1.86
C VAL A 240 -21.97 -20.71 -0.75
N GLY A 241 -22.96 -21.57 -1.00
CA GLY A 241 -24.07 -21.85 -0.08
C GLY A 241 -25.35 -21.13 -0.47
N GLN A 242 -26.30 -21.02 0.48
CA GLN A 242 -27.59 -20.36 0.28
C GLN A 242 -27.81 -19.25 1.30
N LEU A 243 -28.56 -18.23 0.89
CA LEU A 243 -29.02 -17.17 1.79
C LEU A 243 -30.12 -17.73 2.68
N THR A 244 -29.84 -17.87 3.98
CA THR A 244 -30.87 -18.01 5.02
C THR A 244 -31.57 -16.69 5.27
#